data_AF-A0A8B3F146-F1
#
_entry.id   AF-A0A8B3F146-F1
#
_cell.length_a   1.000
_cell.length_b   1.000
_cell.length_c   1.000
_cell.angle_alpha   90.00
_cell.angle_beta   90.00
_cell.angle_gamma   90.00
#
_symmetry.space_group_name_H-M   'P 1'
#
loop_
_entity.id
_entity.type
_entity.pdbx_description
1 polymer ?
#
loop_
_entity_poly.entity_id
_entity_poly.type
_entity_poly.pdbx_seq_one_letter_code
_entity_poly.pdbx_strand_id
1 'polypeptide(L)'
;MTYNSTLPKVFVYLLTTIETLYQTSVSLEVQNRKNVHLATSDCLVIACYLWGVLHFSETLKAKHQLAQSLFPNFLEYSRFVRLCNALLPSIQVIRQALVFKEVEGMSVSIIDSFPIPLCQPIRNFRSKVLGDYANVGYNATKGQYFYGFKCHALVSESGYVIDYTITPASMADSSMAEEVLSQFGTPTVLGDMGYLGQSLHDRLELKGIDLITPVRKNMKQKKILFPNFSKRRKVIERVFSFLTNLGSERCKSRSPQGFQLKLEMILLAYSLLLKSAKSLEPETLRYSIGYQVMAK
;
A
#
# COMPACT_ATOMS: atom_id res chain seq x y z
N MET A 1 31.23 -6.73 12.11
CA MET A 1 30.98 -6.29 10.72
C MET A 1 30.22 -7.41 10.00
N THR A 2 28.90 -7.29 9.84
CA THR A 2 28.05 -8.42 9.37
C THR A 2 26.95 -8.00 8.39
N TYR A 3 26.91 -6.73 7.97
CA TYR A 3 25.87 -6.23 7.05
C TYR A 3 26.08 -6.64 5.57
N ASN A 4 27.31 -6.89 5.11
CA ASN A 4 27.55 -7.12 3.67
C ASN A 4 27.11 -8.50 3.16
N SER A 5 26.97 -9.52 4.01
CA SER A 5 26.61 -10.88 3.59
C SER A 5 25.11 -11.15 3.50
N THR A 6 24.28 -10.28 4.08
CA THR A 6 22.81 -10.41 4.08
C THR A 6 22.13 -9.61 2.97
N LEU A 7 22.75 -8.52 2.50
CA LEU A 7 22.19 -7.69 1.42
C LEU A 7 21.94 -8.46 0.12
N PRO A 8 22.86 -9.33 -0.37
CA PRO A 8 22.59 -10.13 -1.57
C PRO A 8 21.42 -11.11 -1.39
N LYS A 9 21.24 -11.67 -0.18
CA LYS A 9 20.17 -12.64 0.10
C LYS A 9 18.79 -12.02 0.00
N VAL A 10 18.58 -10.86 0.62
CA VAL A 10 17.30 -10.14 0.54
C VAL A 10 16.99 -9.73 -0.90
N PHE A 11 18.00 -9.32 -1.68
CA PHE A 11 17.82 -9.03 -3.10
C PHE A 11 17.42 -10.28 -3.92
N VAL A 12 18.09 -11.41 -3.72
CA VAL A 12 17.77 -12.68 -4.39
C VAL A 12 16.38 -13.20 -4.00
N TYR A 13 15.98 -13.05 -2.73
CA TYR A 13 14.63 -13.34 -2.27
C TYR A 13 13.59 -12.48 -3.00
N LEU A 14 13.81 -11.16 -3.09
CA LEU A 14 12.93 -10.26 -3.83
C LEU A 14 12.82 -10.66 -5.31
N LEU A 15 13.96 -10.93 -5.96
CA LEU A 15 13.98 -11.29 -7.38
C LEU A 15 13.21 -12.60 -7.65
N THR A 16 13.57 -13.69 -6.97
CA THR A 16 12.95 -15.01 -7.18
C THR A 16 11.46 -15.05 -6.79
N THR A 17 11.07 -14.29 -5.76
CA THR A 17 9.64 -14.15 -5.39
C THR A 17 8.87 -13.37 -6.45
N ILE A 18 9.45 -12.29 -6.99
CA ILE A 18 8.82 -11.51 -8.07
C ILE A 18 8.79 -12.29 -9.38
N GLU A 19 9.81 -13.07 -9.72
CA GLU A 19 9.81 -13.96 -10.89
C GLU A 19 8.68 -14.99 -10.80
N THR A 20 8.52 -15.63 -9.64
CA THR A 20 7.43 -16.58 -9.37
C THR A 20 6.05 -15.92 -9.51
N LEU A 21 5.86 -14.73 -8.91
CA LEU A 21 4.58 -13.99 -8.99
C LEU A 21 4.30 -13.46 -10.40
N TYR A 22 5.33 -12.97 -11.12
CA TYR A 22 5.21 -12.46 -12.48
C TYR A 22 4.79 -13.59 -13.44
N GLN A 23 5.47 -14.74 -13.39
CA GLN A 23 5.14 -15.91 -14.21
C GLN A 23 3.71 -16.43 -13.98
N THR A 24 3.22 -16.38 -12.74
CA THR A 24 1.92 -16.95 -12.36
C THR A 24 0.74 -15.98 -12.43
N SER A 25 0.96 -14.66 -12.50
CA SER A 25 -0.12 -13.66 -12.49
C SER A 25 -0.15 -12.71 -13.70
N VAL A 26 0.98 -12.44 -14.36
CA VAL A 26 1.02 -11.53 -15.53
C VAL A 26 0.66 -12.30 -16.80
N SER A 27 -0.15 -11.71 -17.69
CA SER A 27 -0.63 -12.39 -18.89
C SER A 27 0.50 -12.77 -19.85
N LEU A 28 0.37 -13.93 -20.51
CA LEU A 28 1.39 -14.45 -21.44
C LEU A 28 1.71 -13.49 -22.60
N GLU A 29 0.78 -12.62 -22.99
CA GLU A 29 1.01 -11.54 -23.96
C GLU A 29 2.05 -10.53 -23.46
N VAL A 30 1.96 -10.10 -22.19
CA VAL A 30 2.90 -9.17 -21.57
C VAL A 30 4.23 -9.87 -21.27
N GLN A 31 4.21 -11.14 -20.88
CA GLN A 31 5.43 -11.96 -20.69
C GLN A 31 6.21 -12.14 -22.01
N ASN A 32 5.52 -12.46 -23.11
CA ASN A 32 6.13 -12.78 -24.41
C ASN A 32 6.12 -11.61 -25.42
N ARG A 33 5.95 -10.37 -24.93
CA ARG A 33 5.82 -9.18 -25.79
C ARG A 33 7.03 -8.98 -26.72
N LYS A 34 6.79 -8.32 -27.84
CA LYS A 34 7.81 -8.07 -28.88
C LYS A 34 9.10 -7.48 -28.29
N ASN A 35 10.23 -8.09 -28.67
CA ASN A 35 11.59 -7.74 -28.23
C ASN A 35 11.90 -7.94 -26.73
N VAL A 36 11.10 -8.70 -25.97
CA VAL A 36 11.37 -8.94 -24.52
C VAL A 36 12.77 -9.54 -24.26
N HIS A 37 13.26 -10.41 -25.14
CA HIS A 37 14.62 -11.00 -25.05
C HIS A 37 15.76 -10.00 -25.31
N LEU A 38 15.47 -8.78 -25.78
CA LEU A 38 16.42 -7.67 -25.92
C LEU A 38 16.24 -6.59 -24.83
N ALA A 39 15.32 -6.82 -23.89
CA ALA A 39 15.04 -5.93 -22.78
C ALA A 39 15.71 -6.43 -21.49
N THR A 40 15.95 -5.51 -20.55
CA THR A 40 16.24 -5.87 -19.17
C THR A 40 15.01 -6.50 -18.54
N SER A 41 15.18 -7.62 -17.82
CA SER A 41 14.10 -8.34 -17.14
C SER A 41 13.21 -7.41 -16.30
N ASP A 42 11.90 -7.55 -16.46
CA ASP A 42 10.91 -6.78 -15.70
C ASP A 42 10.97 -7.11 -14.21
N CYS A 43 11.17 -8.38 -13.89
CA CYS A 43 11.35 -8.86 -12.52
C CYS A 43 12.58 -8.21 -11.88
N LEU A 44 13.66 -8.02 -12.65
CA LEU A 44 14.85 -7.29 -12.19
C LEU A 44 14.56 -5.80 -11.97
N VAL A 45 13.83 -5.13 -12.87
CA VAL A 45 13.42 -3.72 -12.71
C VAL A 45 12.53 -3.54 -11.46
N ILE A 46 11.58 -4.44 -11.23
CA ILE A 46 10.69 -4.45 -10.07
C ILE A 46 11.51 -4.72 -8.79
N ALA A 47 12.35 -5.75 -8.77
CA ALA A 47 13.22 -6.09 -7.63
C ALA A 47 14.19 -4.94 -7.27
N CYS A 48 14.84 -4.31 -8.25
CA CYS A 48 15.69 -3.14 -8.03
C CYS A 48 14.94 -1.94 -7.42
N TYR A 49 13.67 -1.73 -7.79
CA TYR A 49 12.86 -0.68 -7.18
C TYR A 49 12.44 -1.06 -5.75
N LEU A 50 11.95 -2.29 -5.53
CA LEU A 50 11.57 -2.80 -4.20
C LEU A 50 12.74 -2.78 -3.22
N TRP A 51 13.94 -3.16 -3.70
CA TRP A 51 15.20 -3.06 -2.96
C TRP A 51 15.46 -1.62 -2.47
N GLY A 52 15.26 -0.64 -3.35
CA GLY A 52 15.30 0.77 -2.97
C GLY A 52 14.17 1.22 -2.04
N VAL A 53 13.02 0.52 -1.97
CA VAL A 53 11.98 0.77 -0.94
C VAL A 53 12.45 0.24 0.42
N LEU A 54 13.01 -0.97 0.48
CA LEU A 54 13.56 -1.55 1.72
C LEU A 54 14.75 -0.74 2.26
N HIS A 55 15.55 -0.14 1.38
CA HIS A 55 16.60 0.83 1.74
C HIS A 55 16.08 2.27 1.94
N PHE A 56 14.78 2.48 2.14
CA PHE A 56 14.14 3.77 2.42
C PHE A 56 14.46 4.90 1.42
N SER A 57 14.90 4.56 0.20
CA SER A 57 15.38 5.51 -0.79
C SER A 57 14.23 6.29 -1.41
N GLU A 58 13.99 7.51 -0.91
CA GLU A 58 12.78 8.29 -1.21
C GLU A 58 12.63 8.68 -2.69
N THR A 59 13.74 8.91 -3.41
CA THR A 59 13.73 9.34 -4.81
C THR A 59 13.98 8.18 -5.76
N LEU A 60 13.40 8.24 -6.95
CA LEU A 60 13.63 7.23 -7.99
C LEU A 60 15.09 7.20 -8.47
N LYS A 61 15.80 8.34 -8.38
CA LYS A 61 17.24 8.42 -8.68
C LYS A 61 18.11 7.72 -7.63
N ALA A 62 17.76 7.78 -6.35
CA ALA A 62 18.44 7.01 -5.31
C ALA A 62 18.24 5.50 -5.49
N LYS A 63 17.01 5.06 -5.81
CA LYS A 63 16.72 3.65 -6.17
C LYS A 63 17.56 3.19 -7.37
N HIS A 64 17.67 4.03 -8.39
CA HIS A 64 18.51 3.78 -9.57
C HIS A 64 20.00 3.67 -9.24
N GLN A 65 20.54 4.58 -8.42
CA GLN A 65 21.94 4.53 -8.00
C GLN A 65 22.25 3.28 -7.16
N LEU A 66 21.31 2.86 -6.30
CA LEU A 66 21.42 1.59 -5.57
C LEU A 66 21.41 0.38 -6.52
N ALA A 67 20.56 0.37 -7.55
CA ALA A 67 20.58 -0.65 -8.59
C ALA A 67 21.90 -0.69 -9.37
N GLN A 68 22.46 0.47 -9.74
CA GLN A 68 23.79 0.57 -10.38
C GLN A 68 24.92 0.03 -9.48
N SER A 69 24.79 0.13 -8.15
CA SER A 69 25.80 -0.43 -7.23
C SER A 69 25.79 -1.96 -7.13
N LEU A 70 24.67 -2.61 -7.51
CA LEU A 70 24.59 -4.07 -7.67
C LEU A 70 24.93 -4.53 -9.08
N PHE A 71 24.62 -3.72 -10.10
CA PHE A 71 24.75 -4.06 -11.51
C PHE A 71 25.51 -2.95 -12.24
N PRO A 72 26.84 -3.08 -12.48
CA PRO A 72 27.65 -2.02 -13.08
C PRO A 72 27.13 -1.54 -14.44
N ASN A 73 26.60 -2.46 -15.25
CA ASN A 73 26.00 -2.19 -16.57
C ASN A 73 24.46 -2.09 -16.52
N PHE A 74 23.90 -1.54 -15.43
CA PHE A 74 22.45 -1.33 -15.31
C PHE A 74 21.90 -0.31 -16.33
N LEU A 75 20.58 -0.30 -16.48
CA LEU A 75 19.82 0.65 -17.27
C LEU A 75 20.25 2.11 -17.05
N GLU A 76 20.23 2.90 -18.12
CA GLU A 76 20.27 4.37 -18.03
C GLU A 76 19.01 4.89 -17.30
N TYR A 77 19.15 5.99 -16.56
CA TYR A 77 18.11 6.48 -15.65
C TYR A 77 16.76 6.75 -16.34
N SER A 78 16.73 7.42 -17.49
CA SER A 78 15.49 7.67 -18.22
C SER A 78 14.83 6.38 -18.72
N ARG A 79 15.61 5.32 -19.02
CA ARG A 79 15.10 4.00 -19.41
C ARG A 79 14.55 3.25 -18.20
N PHE A 80 15.22 3.31 -17.04
CA PHE A 80 14.69 2.78 -15.78
C PHE A 80 13.37 3.45 -15.37
N VAL A 81 13.31 4.79 -15.38
CA VAL A 81 12.06 5.52 -15.07
C VAL A 81 10.93 5.12 -16.02
N ARG A 82 11.18 5.03 -17.33
CA ARG A 82 10.17 4.60 -18.31
C ARG A 82 9.69 3.17 -18.07
N LEU A 83 10.60 2.22 -17.82
CA LEU A 83 10.23 0.83 -17.56
C LEU A 83 9.44 0.67 -16.26
N CYS A 84 9.82 1.32 -15.15
CA CYS A 84 9.03 1.22 -13.91
C CYS A 84 7.60 1.75 -14.08
N ASN A 85 7.38 2.82 -14.86
CA ASN A 85 6.01 3.31 -15.12
C ASN A 85 5.23 2.40 -16.08
N ALA A 86 5.89 1.83 -17.10
CA ALA A 86 5.27 0.88 -18.02
C ALA A 86 4.84 -0.44 -17.34
N LEU A 87 5.57 -0.86 -16.30
CA LEU A 87 5.28 -2.06 -15.52
C LEU A 87 4.23 -1.87 -14.43
N LEU A 88 3.62 -0.68 -14.29
CA LEU A 88 2.60 -0.42 -13.28
C LEU A 88 1.45 -1.45 -13.30
N PRO A 89 0.82 -1.81 -14.43
CA PRO A 89 -0.25 -2.82 -14.42
C PRO A 89 0.23 -4.19 -13.93
N SER A 90 1.45 -4.60 -14.30
CA SER A 90 2.06 -5.87 -13.85
C SER A 90 2.32 -5.86 -12.34
N ILE A 91 2.78 -4.72 -11.79
CA ILE A 91 2.99 -4.53 -10.35
C ILE A 91 1.65 -4.61 -9.59
N GLN A 92 0.57 -4.03 -10.12
CA GLN A 92 -0.76 -4.08 -9.51
C GLN A 92 -1.31 -5.51 -9.46
N VAL A 93 -1.23 -6.23 -10.59
CA VAL A 93 -1.65 -7.64 -10.68
C VAL A 93 -0.81 -8.53 -9.76
N ILE A 94 0.51 -8.32 -9.68
CA ILE A 94 1.39 -9.02 -8.74
C ILE A 94 1.01 -8.74 -7.27
N ARG A 95 0.68 -7.49 -6.91
CA ARG A 95 0.19 -7.17 -5.56
C ARG A 95 -1.13 -7.88 -5.27
N GLN A 96 -2.10 -7.80 -6.18
CA GLN A 96 -3.43 -8.40 -6.00
C GLN A 96 -3.34 -9.93 -5.88
N ALA A 97 -2.63 -10.60 -6.78
CA ALA A 97 -2.42 -12.05 -6.73
C ALA A 97 -1.69 -12.50 -5.45
N LEU A 98 -0.71 -11.72 -4.97
CA LEU A 98 -0.05 -11.94 -3.69
C LEU A 98 -1.01 -11.79 -2.51
N VAL A 99 -1.81 -10.71 -2.48
CA VAL A 99 -2.68 -10.42 -1.33
C VAL A 99 -3.89 -11.33 -1.28
N PHE A 100 -4.60 -11.55 -2.38
CA PHE A 100 -5.84 -12.34 -2.41
C PHE A 100 -5.61 -13.79 -1.94
N LYS A 101 -4.46 -14.38 -2.27
CA LYS A 101 -4.05 -15.71 -1.75
C LYS A 101 -3.82 -15.74 -0.23
N GLU A 102 -3.51 -14.61 0.39
CA GLU A 102 -3.22 -14.50 1.83
C GLU A 102 -4.42 -14.00 2.65
N VAL A 103 -5.55 -13.73 2.00
CA VAL A 103 -6.82 -13.31 2.61
C VAL A 103 -8.03 -14.13 2.14
N GLU A 104 -7.79 -15.23 1.42
CA GLU A 104 -8.83 -16.14 0.95
C GLU A 104 -9.69 -16.66 2.13
N GLY A 105 -11.02 -16.66 1.95
CA GLY A 105 -11.98 -17.07 2.98
C GLY A 105 -12.19 -16.06 4.12
N MET A 106 -11.61 -14.86 4.08
CA MET A 106 -11.85 -13.85 5.11
C MET A 106 -13.32 -13.36 5.16
N SER A 107 -13.86 -13.19 6.36
CA SER A 107 -15.22 -12.67 6.59
C SER A 107 -15.27 -11.27 7.21
N VAL A 108 -14.12 -10.78 7.72
CA VAL A 108 -14.00 -9.52 8.47
C VAL A 108 -12.84 -8.70 7.92
N SER A 109 -13.10 -7.47 7.51
CA SER A 109 -12.10 -6.47 7.12
C SER A 109 -12.23 -5.19 7.94
N ILE A 110 -11.27 -4.28 7.79
CA ILE A 110 -11.17 -3.02 8.53
C ILE A 110 -11.04 -1.90 7.50
N ILE A 111 -11.80 -0.81 7.69
CA ILE A 111 -11.73 0.40 6.86
C ILE A 111 -11.32 1.61 7.70
N ASP A 112 -10.36 2.37 7.18
CA ASP A 112 -9.83 3.61 7.77
C ASP A 112 -9.12 4.41 6.64
N SER A 113 -8.72 5.65 6.93
CA SER A 113 -7.97 6.48 5.97
C SER A 113 -6.67 7.06 6.56
N PHE A 114 -5.72 7.37 5.68
CA PHE A 114 -4.51 8.10 6.06
C PHE A 114 -4.14 9.21 5.06
N PRO A 115 -3.55 10.32 5.55
CA PRO A 115 -3.10 11.41 4.69
C PRO A 115 -1.85 10.99 3.90
N ILE A 116 -1.73 11.47 2.67
CA ILE A 116 -0.48 11.44 1.89
C ILE A 116 -0.15 12.88 1.47
N PRO A 117 0.60 13.64 2.29
CA PRO A 117 1.00 15.00 1.96
C PRO A 117 1.99 15.05 0.79
N LEU A 118 1.83 16.05 -0.08
CA LEU A 118 2.73 16.31 -1.22
C LEU A 118 3.75 17.43 -0.95
N CYS A 119 3.61 18.13 0.18
CA CYS A 119 4.53 19.17 0.64
C CYS A 119 4.58 19.28 2.16
N GLN A 120 5.58 20.00 2.67
CA GLN A 120 5.66 20.39 4.09
C GLN A 120 4.51 21.36 4.46
N PRO A 121 4.01 21.36 5.72
CA PRO A 121 2.84 22.16 6.12
C PRO A 121 2.91 23.65 5.78
N ILE A 122 4.10 24.26 5.92
CA ILE A 122 4.38 25.66 5.55
C ILE A 122 4.13 25.99 4.06
N ARG A 123 3.93 24.99 3.20
CA ARG A 123 3.61 25.13 1.77
C ARG A 123 2.19 24.72 1.40
N ASN A 124 1.34 24.29 2.34
CA ASN A 124 -0.01 23.78 2.07
C ASN A 124 -0.82 24.68 1.12
N PHE A 125 -1.01 25.95 1.49
CA PHE A 125 -1.78 26.94 0.73
C PHE A 125 -1.02 27.57 -0.45
N ARG A 126 0.16 27.03 -0.81
CA ARG A 126 1.02 27.53 -1.90
C ARG A 126 1.44 26.43 -2.89
N SER A 127 1.16 25.17 -2.58
CA SER A 127 1.44 24.04 -3.46
C SER A 127 0.41 23.97 -4.59
N LYS A 128 0.90 23.65 -5.79
CA LYS A 128 0.07 23.26 -6.95
C LYS A 128 0.51 21.90 -7.52
N VAL A 129 1.27 21.12 -6.75
CA VAL A 129 1.75 19.80 -7.15
C VAL A 129 0.55 18.87 -7.33
N LEU A 130 0.33 18.36 -8.54
CA LEU A 130 -0.85 17.54 -8.88
C LEU A 130 -2.18 18.25 -8.57
N GLY A 131 -2.26 19.57 -8.78
CA GLY A 131 -3.40 20.40 -8.36
C GLY A 131 -4.76 20.01 -8.95
N ASP A 132 -4.79 19.27 -10.06
CA ASP A 132 -6.02 18.74 -10.67
C ASP A 132 -6.61 17.54 -9.89
N TYR A 133 -5.81 16.95 -8.98
CA TYR A 133 -6.15 15.74 -8.21
C TYR A 133 -5.95 15.89 -6.70
N ALA A 134 -5.17 16.89 -6.25
CA ALA A 134 -4.76 17.08 -4.86
C ALA A 134 -5.14 18.49 -4.38
N ASN A 135 -5.62 18.59 -3.14
CA ASN A 135 -6.04 19.85 -2.54
C ASN A 135 -5.65 19.92 -1.05
N VAL A 136 -6.18 20.90 -0.32
CA VAL A 136 -5.98 21.02 1.14
C VAL A 136 -7.10 20.30 1.89
N GLY A 137 -6.72 19.41 2.80
CA GLY A 137 -7.61 18.78 3.77
C GLY A 137 -7.18 19.03 5.21
N TYR A 138 -8.03 18.70 6.17
CA TYR A 138 -7.74 18.79 7.59
C TYR A 138 -7.62 17.39 8.20
N ASN A 139 -6.52 17.13 8.91
CA ASN A 139 -6.33 15.91 9.68
C ASN A 139 -6.66 16.19 11.15
N ALA A 140 -7.83 15.74 11.60
CA ALA A 140 -8.31 15.99 12.96
C ALA A 140 -7.39 15.39 14.03
N THR A 141 -6.87 14.18 13.81
CA THR A 141 -5.97 13.47 14.75
C THR A 141 -4.63 14.17 14.96
N LYS A 142 -4.08 14.80 13.92
CA LYS A 142 -2.83 15.58 13.95
C LYS A 142 -3.10 17.10 14.15
N GLY A 143 -4.35 17.53 14.32
CA GLY A 143 -4.75 18.92 14.55
C GLY A 143 -4.36 19.92 13.45
N GLN A 144 -4.12 19.48 12.22
CA GLN A 144 -3.44 20.28 11.20
C GLN A 144 -4.03 20.12 9.79
N TYR A 145 -3.93 21.18 9.00
CA TYR A 145 -4.12 21.12 7.55
C TYR A 145 -2.94 20.45 6.85
N PHE A 146 -3.19 19.79 5.72
CA PHE A 146 -2.17 19.27 4.82
C PHE A 146 -2.63 19.39 3.37
N TYR A 147 -1.71 19.68 2.44
CA TYR A 147 -1.96 19.61 1.01
C TYR A 147 -1.51 18.25 0.46
N GLY A 148 -2.40 17.57 -0.27
CA GLY A 148 -2.10 16.30 -0.93
C GLY A 148 -3.34 15.44 -1.15
N PHE A 149 -3.18 14.15 -0.87
CA PHE A 149 -4.22 13.13 -1.04
C PHE A 149 -4.64 12.49 0.28
N LYS A 150 -5.82 11.87 0.30
CA LYS A 150 -6.23 10.90 1.33
C LYS A 150 -6.35 9.52 0.69
N CYS A 151 -5.72 8.53 1.32
CA CYS A 151 -5.83 7.12 0.94
C CYS A 151 -6.81 6.45 1.88
N HIS A 152 -7.92 5.94 1.34
CA HIS A 152 -8.90 5.13 2.06
C HIS A 152 -8.59 3.67 1.75
N ALA A 153 -8.41 2.82 2.74
CA ALA A 153 -7.89 1.47 2.53
C ALA A 153 -8.74 0.41 3.24
N LEU A 154 -8.89 -0.73 2.56
CA LEU A 154 -9.48 -1.95 3.10
C LEU A 154 -8.36 -2.91 3.51
N VAL A 155 -8.37 -3.34 4.77
CA VAL A 155 -7.28 -4.12 5.37
C VAL A 155 -7.82 -5.37 6.06
N SER A 156 -7.17 -6.51 5.84
CA SER A 156 -7.50 -7.76 6.52
C SER A 156 -7.06 -7.76 7.98
N GLU A 157 -7.69 -8.57 8.82
CA GLU A 157 -7.23 -8.75 10.20
C GLU A 157 -5.84 -9.41 10.28
N SER A 158 -5.46 -10.18 9.26
CA SER A 158 -4.11 -10.70 9.08
C SER A 158 -3.08 -9.61 8.70
N GLY A 159 -3.52 -8.41 8.32
CA GLY A 159 -2.72 -7.20 8.13
C GLY A 159 -2.50 -6.77 6.67
N TYR A 160 -2.99 -7.51 5.68
CA TYR A 160 -2.76 -7.19 4.27
C TYR A 160 -3.68 -6.06 3.78
N VAL A 161 -3.16 -5.16 2.95
CA VAL A 161 -3.97 -4.15 2.25
C VAL A 161 -4.60 -4.79 1.02
N ILE A 162 -5.90 -5.04 1.11
CA ILE A 162 -6.72 -5.70 0.11
C ILE A 162 -6.89 -4.75 -1.07
N ASP A 163 -7.53 -3.61 -0.79
CA ASP A 163 -7.87 -2.60 -1.79
C ASP A 163 -7.77 -1.18 -1.21
N TYR A 164 -7.76 -0.16 -2.08
CA TYR A 164 -7.70 1.24 -1.66
C TYR A 164 -8.17 2.22 -2.76
N THR A 165 -8.73 3.35 -2.33
CA THR A 165 -9.08 4.50 -3.18
C THR A 165 -8.25 5.73 -2.80
N ILE A 166 -7.83 6.51 -3.79
CA ILE A 166 -7.09 7.76 -3.63
C ILE A 166 -7.97 8.96 -3.96
N THR A 167 -7.99 9.94 -3.06
CA THR A 167 -8.81 11.15 -3.18
C THR A 167 -8.03 12.42 -2.89
N PRO A 168 -8.54 13.61 -3.31
CA PRO A 168 -8.11 14.88 -2.74
C PRO A 168 -8.25 14.88 -1.21
N ALA A 169 -7.30 15.50 -0.51
CA ALA A 169 -7.23 15.53 0.96
C ALA A 169 -8.52 16.01 1.67
N SER A 170 -9.35 16.83 1.02
CA SER A 170 -10.62 17.34 1.56
C SER A 170 -11.75 16.31 1.65
N MET A 171 -11.67 15.16 0.97
CA MET A 171 -12.77 14.20 0.89
C MET A 171 -13.07 13.54 2.24
N ALA A 172 -14.35 13.34 2.54
CA ALA A 172 -14.80 12.71 3.78
C ALA A 172 -14.70 11.18 3.70
N ASP A 173 -14.27 10.55 4.78
CA ASP A 173 -13.92 9.13 4.86
C ASP A 173 -15.13 8.23 4.53
N SER A 174 -16.31 8.59 5.05
CA SER A 174 -17.59 7.94 4.74
C SER A 174 -18.07 8.10 3.29
N SER A 175 -17.56 9.08 2.53
CA SER A 175 -18.00 9.27 1.14
C SER A 175 -17.41 8.24 0.17
N MET A 176 -16.26 7.65 0.50
CA MET A 176 -15.53 6.70 -0.35
C MET A 176 -15.64 5.25 0.14
N ALA A 177 -16.34 5.02 1.26
CA ALA A 177 -16.51 3.70 1.85
C ALA A 177 -17.15 2.70 0.86
N GLU A 178 -18.16 3.13 0.10
CA GLU A 178 -18.81 2.27 -0.91
C GLU A 178 -17.95 1.98 -2.13
N GLU A 179 -16.97 2.84 -2.45
CA GLU A 179 -16.04 2.62 -3.55
C GLU A 179 -14.99 1.57 -3.16
N VAL A 180 -14.35 1.78 -1.99
CA VAL A 180 -13.36 0.87 -1.38
C VAL A 180 -13.94 -0.52 -1.06
N LEU A 181 -15.25 -0.60 -0.80
CA LEU A 181 -15.94 -1.86 -0.53
C LEU A 181 -16.58 -2.50 -1.78
N SER A 182 -16.54 -1.83 -2.95
CA SER A 182 -17.33 -2.24 -4.12
C SER A 182 -16.93 -3.59 -4.73
N GLN A 183 -15.64 -3.93 -4.69
CA GLN A 183 -15.11 -5.17 -5.30
C GLN A 183 -14.70 -6.23 -4.28
N PHE A 184 -14.18 -5.81 -3.12
CA PHE A 184 -13.54 -6.70 -2.14
C PHE A 184 -14.06 -6.50 -0.70
N GLY A 185 -15.21 -5.83 -0.54
CA GLY A 185 -15.88 -5.68 0.76
C GLY A 185 -16.31 -7.03 1.34
N THR A 186 -16.02 -7.24 2.62
CA THR A 186 -16.39 -8.47 3.34
C THR A 186 -17.74 -8.35 4.05
N PRO A 187 -18.41 -9.47 4.39
CA PRO A 187 -19.71 -9.44 5.08
C PRO A 187 -19.75 -8.65 6.39
N THR A 188 -18.62 -8.51 7.10
CA THR A 188 -18.47 -7.56 8.20
C THR A 188 -17.28 -6.62 7.95
N VAL A 189 -17.46 -5.32 8.20
CA VAL A 189 -16.43 -4.29 8.05
C VAL A 189 -16.32 -3.48 9.35
N LEU A 190 -15.11 -3.29 9.86
CA LEU A 190 -14.85 -2.51 11.07
C LEU A 190 -14.40 -1.09 10.71
N GLY A 191 -15.26 -0.09 10.94
CA GLY A 191 -14.97 1.33 10.68
C GLY A 191 -14.74 2.15 11.95
N ASP A 192 -14.23 3.37 11.79
CA ASP A 192 -14.14 4.36 12.87
C ASP A 192 -15.44 5.22 12.99
N MET A 193 -15.47 6.24 13.86
CA MET A 193 -16.61 7.16 14.01
C MET A 193 -16.86 8.10 12.81
N GLY A 194 -15.92 8.22 11.86
CA GLY A 194 -16.09 8.92 10.59
C GLY A 194 -17.09 8.23 9.65
N TYR A 195 -17.29 6.92 9.83
CA TYR A 195 -18.17 6.08 9.01
C TYR A 195 -19.61 5.93 9.58
N LEU A 196 -19.90 6.51 10.75
CA LEU A 196 -21.14 6.38 11.54
C LEU A 196 -22.44 6.93 10.89
N GLY A 197 -22.42 7.39 9.63
CA GLY A 197 -23.59 8.01 9.00
C GLY A 197 -24.66 6.97 8.64
N GLN A 198 -25.86 7.05 9.22
CA GLN A 198 -26.93 6.04 9.03
C GLN A 198 -27.16 5.68 7.55
N SER A 199 -27.29 6.67 6.67
CA SER A 199 -27.50 6.43 5.23
C SER A 199 -26.34 5.68 4.53
N LEU A 200 -25.12 5.68 5.08
CA LEU A 200 -24.05 4.80 4.61
C LEU A 200 -24.26 3.35 5.09
N HIS A 201 -24.63 3.15 6.36
CA HIS A 201 -24.97 1.82 6.88
C HIS A 201 -26.14 1.22 6.06
N ASP A 202 -27.22 1.98 5.82
CA ASP A 202 -28.39 1.54 5.04
C ASP A 202 -27.99 1.05 3.63
N ARG A 203 -27.08 1.76 2.94
CA ARG A 203 -26.62 1.41 1.59
C ARG A 203 -25.59 0.27 1.55
N LEU A 204 -24.89 0.01 2.66
CA LEU A 204 -23.99 -1.13 2.81
C LEU A 204 -24.75 -2.40 3.22
N GLU A 205 -25.79 -2.27 4.04
CA GLU A 205 -26.70 -3.38 4.38
C GLU A 205 -27.42 -3.91 3.13
N LEU A 206 -27.86 -3.02 2.23
CA LEU A 206 -28.37 -3.39 0.89
C LEU A 206 -27.34 -4.09 -0.02
N LYS A 207 -26.05 -4.05 0.32
CA LYS A 207 -24.95 -4.77 -0.35
C LYS A 207 -24.49 -6.00 0.42
N GLY A 208 -25.16 -6.36 1.51
CA GLY A 208 -24.80 -7.50 2.37
C GLY A 208 -23.61 -7.25 3.30
N ILE A 209 -23.28 -5.99 3.61
CA ILE A 209 -22.13 -5.59 4.41
C ILE A 209 -22.58 -4.97 5.75
N ASP A 210 -22.32 -5.68 6.86
CA ASP A 210 -22.45 -5.16 8.22
C ASP A 210 -21.26 -4.23 8.55
N LEU A 211 -21.46 -2.94 8.38
CA LEU A 211 -20.51 -1.92 8.83
C LEU A 211 -20.67 -1.68 10.33
N ILE A 212 -19.65 -2.03 11.12
CA ILE A 212 -19.61 -1.87 12.57
C ILE A 212 -18.73 -0.67 12.93
N THR A 213 -19.32 0.32 13.59
CA THR A 213 -18.66 1.58 14.03
C THR A 213 -18.93 1.86 15.52
N PRO A 214 -18.06 2.62 16.21
CA PRO A 214 -18.38 3.16 17.53
C PRO A 214 -19.41 4.29 17.42
N VAL A 215 -20.30 4.40 18.42
CA VAL A 215 -21.20 5.55 18.55
C VAL A 215 -20.50 6.73 19.23
N ARG A 216 -20.90 7.96 18.91
CA ARG A 216 -20.41 9.18 19.58
C ARG A 216 -20.85 9.18 21.05
N LYS A 217 -20.05 9.79 21.94
CA LYS A 217 -20.36 9.93 23.38
C LYS A 217 -21.76 10.50 23.66
N ASN A 218 -22.22 11.42 22.81
CA ASN A 218 -23.48 12.16 22.96
C ASN A 218 -24.70 11.38 22.41
N MET A 219 -24.51 10.17 21.87
CA MET A 219 -25.59 9.32 21.34
C MET A 219 -26.01 8.26 22.37
N LYS A 220 -27.19 7.67 22.19
CA LYS A 220 -27.62 6.50 22.96
C LYS A 220 -26.60 5.37 22.78
N GLN A 221 -25.97 4.94 23.87
CA GLN A 221 -24.88 3.97 23.82
C GLN A 221 -25.39 2.58 23.41
N LYS A 222 -25.02 2.11 22.21
CA LYS A 222 -25.24 0.74 21.74
C LYS A 222 -23.97 -0.06 22.05
N LYS A 223 -24.09 -1.18 22.78
CA LYS A 223 -22.96 -2.09 23.02
C LYS A 223 -22.53 -2.68 21.68
N ILE A 224 -21.27 -2.47 21.29
CA ILE A 224 -20.67 -3.20 20.16
C ILE A 224 -20.61 -4.67 20.56
N LEU A 225 -21.40 -5.51 19.88
CA LEU A 225 -21.45 -6.96 20.15
C LEU A 225 -20.24 -7.69 19.56
N PHE A 226 -19.56 -7.06 18.60
CA PHE A 226 -18.42 -7.64 17.89
C PHE A 226 -17.21 -7.91 18.81
N PRO A 227 -16.77 -9.18 18.97
CA PRO A 227 -15.72 -9.54 19.91
C PRO A 227 -14.41 -8.80 19.63
N ASN A 228 -13.81 -8.22 20.68
CA ASN A 228 -12.50 -7.56 20.64
C ASN A 228 -12.37 -6.40 19.63
N PHE A 229 -13.47 -5.74 19.24
CA PHE A 229 -13.51 -4.64 18.25
C PHE A 229 -12.29 -3.70 18.28
N SER A 230 -12.00 -3.07 19.42
CA SER A 230 -10.91 -2.08 19.54
C SER A 230 -9.50 -2.68 19.48
N LYS A 231 -9.35 -4.01 19.63
CA LYS A 231 -8.08 -4.74 19.40
C LYS A 231 -7.95 -5.13 17.92
N ARG A 232 -9.06 -5.47 17.27
CA ARG A 232 -9.14 -5.85 15.85
C ARG A 232 -8.92 -4.63 14.94
N ARG A 233 -9.64 -3.53 15.16
CA ARG A 233 -9.42 -2.26 14.43
C ARG A 233 -7.97 -1.74 14.52
N LYS A 234 -7.26 -1.99 15.63
CA LYS A 234 -5.84 -1.61 15.81
C LYS A 234 -4.85 -2.28 14.83
N VAL A 235 -5.29 -3.24 14.01
CA VAL A 235 -4.47 -3.75 12.91
C VAL A 235 -4.21 -2.66 11.87
N ILE A 236 -5.23 -1.90 11.43
CA ILE A 236 -5.05 -0.90 10.35
C ILE A 236 -4.13 0.25 10.76
N GLU A 237 -4.17 0.67 12.03
CA GLU A 237 -3.24 1.65 12.61
C GLU A 237 -1.77 1.22 12.49
N ARG A 238 -1.50 -0.10 12.66
CA ARG A 238 -0.15 -0.68 12.52
C ARG A 238 0.27 -0.77 11.05
N VAL A 239 -0.66 -1.13 10.16
CA VAL A 239 -0.43 -1.15 8.71
C VAL A 239 -0.05 0.25 8.23
N PHE A 240 -0.85 1.27 8.55
CA PHE A 240 -0.55 2.66 8.18
C PHE A 240 0.78 3.14 8.75
N SER A 241 1.14 2.74 9.98
CA SER A 241 2.46 3.01 10.55
C SER A 241 3.61 2.39 9.73
N PHE A 242 3.48 1.15 9.25
CA PHE A 242 4.48 0.55 8.35
C PHE A 242 4.53 1.26 6.99
N LEU A 243 3.39 1.58 6.39
CA LEU A 243 3.35 2.29 5.10
C LEU A 243 4.02 3.68 5.22
N THR A 244 3.75 4.42 6.29
CA THR A 244 4.40 5.72 6.57
C THR A 244 5.91 5.55 6.80
N ASN A 245 6.37 4.48 7.46
CA ASN A 245 7.79 4.21 7.64
C ASN A 245 8.50 3.83 6.31
N LEU A 246 7.90 2.96 5.49
CA LEU A 246 8.30 2.70 4.10
C LEU A 246 8.19 3.94 3.18
N GLY A 247 7.52 4.99 3.66
CA GLY A 247 7.57 6.35 3.10
C GLY A 247 6.35 6.76 2.29
N SER A 248 5.16 6.20 2.54
CA SER A 248 3.91 6.61 1.89
C SER A 248 3.71 8.14 1.98
N GLU A 249 3.66 8.68 3.20
CA GLU A 249 3.56 10.11 3.53
C GLU A 249 4.72 10.96 2.96
N ARG A 250 5.89 10.37 2.65
CA ARG A 250 7.06 11.10 2.12
C ARG A 250 7.03 11.14 0.59
N CYS A 251 5.95 11.69 0.03
CA CYS A 251 5.72 11.67 -1.41
C CYS A 251 6.37 12.85 -2.15
N LYS A 252 7.32 12.53 -3.05
CA LYS A 252 8.06 13.51 -3.88
C LYS A 252 7.67 13.46 -5.37
N SER A 253 6.67 12.65 -5.74
CA SER A 253 6.21 12.46 -7.11
C SER A 253 5.63 13.76 -7.71
N ARG A 254 5.65 13.85 -9.05
CA ARG A 254 5.24 15.03 -9.83
C ARG A 254 4.29 14.72 -10.99
N SER A 255 3.99 13.44 -11.23
CA SER A 255 2.94 12.98 -12.15
C SER A 255 2.01 11.98 -11.42
N PRO A 256 0.74 11.81 -11.83
CA PRO A 256 -0.16 10.83 -11.22
C PRO A 256 0.37 9.40 -11.34
N GLN A 257 0.90 9.03 -12.51
CA GLN A 257 1.52 7.71 -12.76
C GLN A 257 2.70 7.45 -11.81
N GLY A 258 3.58 8.44 -11.63
CA GLY A 258 4.71 8.35 -10.70
C GLY A 258 4.33 8.43 -9.22
N PHE A 259 3.12 8.89 -8.90
CA PHE A 259 2.52 8.74 -7.57
C PHE A 259 2.02 7.30 -7.37
N GLN A 260 1.20 6.81 -8.30
CA GLN A 260 0.58 5.48 -8.26
C GLN A 260 1.63 4.36 -8.18
N LEU A 261 2.64 4.42 -9.04
CA LEU A 261 3.81 3.52 -9.01
C LEU A 261 4.54 3.52 -7.65
N LYS A 262 4.69 4.68 -7.00
CA LYS A 262 5.34 4.77 -5.69
C LYS A 262 4.47 4.10 -4.61
N LEU A 263 3.15 4.27 -4.67
CA LEU A 263 2.23 3.68 -3.71
C LEU A 263 2.17 2.16 -3.86
N GLU A 264 1.91 1.66 -5.08
CA GLU A 264 1.84 0.22 -5.34
C GLU A 264 3.13 -0.52 -4.97
N MET A 265 4.31 0.07 -5.24
CA MET A 265 5.59 -0.54 -4.85
C MET A 265 5.85 -0.49 -3.33
N ILE A 266 5.24 0.44 -2.59
CA ILE A 266 5.26 0.44 -1.12
C ILE A 266 4.31 -0.64 -0.58
N LEU A 267 3.12 -0.78 -1.17
CA LEU A 267 2.14 -1.81 -0.79
C LEU A 267 2.66 -3.22 -1.11
N LEU A 268 3.30 -3.43 -2.25
CA LEU A 268 3.93 -4.70 -2.62
C LEU A 268 5.13 -5.03 -1.71
N ALA A 269 6.01 -4.07 -1.43
CA ALA A 269 7.10 -4.26 -0.46
C ALA A 269 6.56 -4.61 0.95
N TYR A 270 5.48 -3.95 1.37
CA TYR A 270 4.80 -4.26 2.63
C TYR A 270 4.22 -5.67 2.67
N SER A 271 3.49 -6.10 1.63
CA SER A 271 2.90 -7.43 1.56
C SER A 271 3.95 -8.55 1.53
N LEU A 272 5.07 -8.33 0.82
CA LEU A 272 6.20 -9.28 0.82
C LEU A 272 6.86 -9.39 2.21
N LEU A 273 7.08 -8.26 2.90
CA LEU A 273 7.59 -8.24 4.28
C LEU A 273 6.63 -8.94 5.25
N LEU A 274 5.32 -8.70 5.14
CA LEU A 274 4.32 -9.33 6.01
C LEU A 274 4.28 -10.85 5.79
N LYS A 275 4.25 -11.30 4.53
CA LYS A 275 4.28 -12.73 4.19
C LYS A 275 5.52 -13.44 4.73
N SER A 276 6.69 -12.85 4.52
CA SER A 276 7.96 -13.40 5.01
C SER A 276 8.04 -13.40 6.56
N ALA A 277 7.39 -12.44 7.23
CA ALA A 277 7.24 -12.47 8.69
C ALA A 277 6.31 -13.61 9.13
N LYS A 278 5.19 -13.80 8.44
CA LYS A 278 4.19 -14.84 8.73
C LYS A 278 4.67 -16.27 8.50
N SER A 279 5.63 -16.48 7.60
CA SER A 279 6.30 -17.79 7.46
C SER A 279 7.16 -18.20 8.67
N LEU A 280 7.37 -17.31 9.65
CA LEU A 280 7.99 -17.63 10.95
C LEU A 280 6.99 -17.49 12.12
N GLU A 281 6.15 -16.46 12.11
CA GLU A 281 5.13 -16.20 13.13
C GLU A 281 3.77 -15.90 12.45
N PRO A 282 2.87 -16.88 12.21
CA PRO A 282 1.65 -16.68 11.41
C PRO A 282 0.73 -15.53 11.88
N GLU A 283 0.57 -15.39 13.20
CA GLU A 283 -0.21 -14.32 13.84
C GLU A 283 0.50 -12.96 13.91
N THR A 284 1.72 -12.86 13.38
CA THR A 284 2.51 -11.64 13.52
C THR A 284 2.02 -10.51 12.62
N LEU A 285 2.18 -9.31 13.16
CA LEU A 285 2.07 -8.03 12.44
C LEU A 285 3.40 -7.27 12.53
N ARG A 286 4.52 -7.96 12.81
CA ARG A 286 5.86 -7.38 12.89
C ARG A 286 6.58 -7.53 11.55
N TYR A 287 6.26 -6.63 10.62
CA TYR A 287 6.86 -6.53 9.27
C TYR A 287 8.40 -6.54 9.24
N SER A 288 9.06 -6.13 10.33
CA SER A 288 10.53 -6.19 10.48
C SER A 288 11.10 -7.62 10.61
N ILE A 289 10.31 -8.60 11.07
CA ILE A 289 10.72 -10.01 11.11
C ILE A 289 10.89 -10.55 9.70
N GLY A 290 10.05 -10.12 8.75
CA GLY A 290 10.15 -10.51 7.35
C GLY A 290 11.51 -10.18 6.75
N TYR A 291 12.04 -8.98 7.00
CA TYR A 291 13.40 -8.63 6.54
C TYR A 291 14.48 -9.57 7.13
N GLN A 292 14.32 -10.01 8.39
CA GLN A 292 15.22 -10.97 9.01
C GLN A 292 15.07 -12.40 8.46
N VAL A 293 13.91 -12.76 7.92
CA VAL A 293 13.67 -14.05 7.24
C VAL A 293 14.22 -14.01 5.82
N MET A 294 13.99 -12.94 5.05
CA MET A 294 14.58 -12.72 3.72
C MET A 294 16.12 -12.65 3.72
N ALA A 295 16.72 -12.39 4.89
CA ALA A 295 18.18 -12.25 5.06
C ALA A 295 18.90 -13.55 5.49
N LYS A 296 18.17 -14.66 5.71
CA LYS A 296 18.73 -15.95 6.15
C LYS A 296 19.22 -16.80 4.98
#